data_AF-A0A8D3CXC1-F1
#
_entry.id   AF-A0A8D3CXC1-F1
#
_cell.length_a   1.000
_cell.length_b   1.000
_cell.length_c   1.000
_cell.angle_alpha   90.00
_cell.angle_beta   90.00
_cell.angle_gamma   90.00
#
_symmetry.space_group_name_H-M   'P 1'
#
loop_
_entity.id
_entity.type
_entity.pdbx_description
1 polymer ?
#
loop_
_entity_poly.entity_id
_entity_poly.type
_entity_poly.pdbx_seq_one_letter_code
_entity_poly.pdbx_strand_id
1 'polypeptide(L)'
;MSLICVLMCTDSVVDTHETDSEPAFVRLRNPSTDATCLYMLGAGDVQLYEVKAFEEDFHSWFVGQTVQRDGRLLFITPMDPLYLMLPYLNKAGKEGKFQPVDQIVMDEEFPACSRLLSCTHSLASLHHIAEEKEVGSLKFHRYSQEKTMSWLKKKVERTVVALRKKNISVGEGVKSTTYVRVKSEYQEEDYLRYAHGLISEYISEDLSKALLKHLQYVQTSNTLTACFFFIGKRKLSDKPVEAGDDYTKFNSVDFSRKPPKKMTAAQKTLAKADKTGMKTMSSFFSPKVKAEKK
;
A
#
# COMPACT_ATOMS: atom_id res chain seq x y z
N MET A 1 -3.15 29.99 20.20
CA MET A 1 -2.29 29.15 19.32
C MET A 1 -3.20 28.59 18.24
N SER A 2 -3.09 29.10 17.02
CA SER A 2 -3.81 28.53 15.88
C SER A 2 -3.09 27.23 15.49
N LEU A 3 -3.76 26.09 15.61
CA LEU A 3 -3.28 24.82 15.09
C LEU A 3 -3.43 24.88 13.57
N ILE A 4 -2.32 25.05 12.85
CA ILE A 4 -2.30 25.00 11.39
C ILE A 4 -2.05 23.55 10.99
N CYS A 5 -3.03 22.94 10.31
CA CYS A 5 -2.86 21.65 9.66
C CYS A 5 -2.89 21.85 8.15
N VAL A 6 -2.00 21.16 7.43
CA VAL A 6 -1.94 21.19 5.96
C VAL A 6 -2.73 19.99 5.43
N LEU A 7 -3.76 20.27 4.62
CA LEU A 7 -4.64 19.25 4.05
C LEU A 7 -4.70 19.40 2.52
N MET A 8 -4.71 18.28 1.81
CA MET A 8 -5.09 18.18 0.41
C MET A 8 -6.46 17.52 0.32
N CYS A 9 -7.41 18.24 -0.27
CA CYS A 9 -8.76 17.76 -0.51
C CYS A 9 -9.14 17.99 -1.97
N THR A 10 -10.15 17.26 -2.46
CA THR A 10 -10.72 17.50 -3.78
C THR A 10 -11.59 18.75 -3.74
N ASP A 11 -11.64 19.52 -4.82
CA ASP A 11 -12.45 20.75 -4.90
C ASP A 11 -13.93 20.52 -4.56
N SER A 12 -14.45 19.32 -4.83
CA SER A 12 -15.81 18.89 -4.46
C SER A 12 -16.12 18.88 -2.96
N VAL A 13 -15.10 18.91 -2.10
CA VAL A 13 -15.25 19.06 -0.64
C VAL A 13 -15.56 20.51 -0.26
N VAL A 14 -15.08 21.47 -1.06
CA VAL A 14 -15.09 22.90 -0.78
C VAL A 14 -16.24 23.60 -1.53
N ASP A 15 -16.63 23.10 -2.71
CA ASP A 15 -17.75 23.62 -3.50
C ASP A 15 -19.11 23.17 -2.93
N THR A 16 -19.51 23.75 -1.80
CA THR A 16 -20.82 23.52 -1.17
C THR A 16 -21.83 24.54 -1.69
N HIS A 17 -22.26 24.40 -2.95
CA HIS A 17 -23.20 25.37 -3.55
C HIS A 17 -24.66 25.18 -3.13
N GLU A 18 -25.06 24.08 -2.46
CA GLU A 18 -26.50 23.76 -2.29
C GLU A 18 -26.95 23.23 -0.92
N THR A 19 -26.09 23.13 0.11
CA THR A 19 -26.54 22.71 1.45
C THR A 19 -25.97 23.60 2.55
N ASP A 20 -26.82 24.05 3.46
CA ASP A 20 -26.53 24.92 4.62
C ASP A 20 -25.68 24.20 5.71
N SER A 21 -25.10 23.05 5.37
CA SER A 21 -24.43 22.14 6.29
C SER A 21 -22.97 22.01 5.90
N GLU A 22 -22.08 22.48 6.76
CA GLU A 22 -20.63 22.45 6.53
C GLU A 22 -20.07 21.01 6.59
N PRO A 23 -18.98 20.73 5.85
CA PRO A 23 -18.29 19.45 5.96
C PRO A 23 -17.78 19.24 7.40
N ALA A 24 -17.99 18.04 7.93
CA ALA A 24 -17.71 17.73 9.33
C ALA A 24 -16.74 16.56 9.47
N PHE A 25 -15.70 16.75 10.29
CA PHE A 25 -14.84 15.65 10.72
C PHE A 25 -15.55 14.81 11.78
N VAL A 26 -15.59 13.51 11.57
CA VAL A 26 -16.25 12.53 12.45
C VAL A 26 -15.28 11.42 12.83
N ARG A 27 -15.44 10.90 14.04
CA ARG A 27 -14.70 9.73 14.51
C ARG A 27 -15.57 8.49 14.31
N LEU A 28 -15.05 7.51 13.59
CA LEU A 28 -15.73 6.24 13.33
C LEU A 28 -14.74 5.08 13.54
N ARG A 29 -15.26 3.85 13.63
CA ARG A 29 -14.40 2.66 13.69
C ARG A 29 -13.74 2.39 12.35
N ASN A 30 -12.46 2.05 12.41
CA ASN A 30 -11.75 1.49 11.27
C ASN A 30 -12.28 0.07 10.98
N PRO A 31 -12.67 -0.23 9.73
CA PRO A 31 -13.31 -1.50 9.40
C PRO A 31 -12.39 -2.72 9.48
N SER A 32 -11.06 -2.55 9.46
CA SER A 32 -10.11 -3.66 9.61
C SER A 32 -9.62 -3.84 11.05
N THR A 33 -9.34 -2.74 11.77
CA THR A 33 -8.73 -2.78 13.12
C THR A 33 -9.70 -2.52 14.27
N ASP A 34 -10.94 -2.10 13.99
CA ASP A 34 -11.96 -1.69 14.97
C ASP A 34 -11.55 -0.47 15.83
N ALA A 35 -10.37 0.11 15.58
CA ALA A 35 -9.84 1.28 16.29
C ALA A 35 -10.51 2.58 15.83
N THR A 36 -10.47 3.62 16.68
CA THR A 36 -10.94 4.95 16.31
C THR A 36 -10.11 5.53 15.17
N CYS A 37 -10.78 5.96 14.11
CA CYS A 37 -10.16 6.64 12.98
C CYS A 37 -10.94 7.91 12.62
N LEU A 38 -10.25 8.87 12.00
CA LEU A 38 -10.83 10.15 11.59
C LEU A 38 -11.34 10.05 10.15
N TYR A 39 -12.59 10.41 9.95
CA TYR A 39 -13.24 10.52 8.64
C TYR A 39 -13.81 11.92 8.48
N MET A 40 -14.21 12.25 7.27
CA MET A 40 -14.88 13.51 6.97
C MET A 40 -16.14 13.21 6.17
N LEU A 41 -17.25 13.78 6.59
CA LEU A 41 -18.49 13.80 5.83
C LEU A 41 -18.56 15.13 5.09
N GLY A 42 -18.83 15.07 3.79
CA GLY A 42 -19.08 16.25 2.98
C GLY A 42 -20.37 16.95 3.40
N ALA A 43 -20.61 18.12 2.83
CA ALA A 43 -21.82 18.90 3.11
C ALA A 43 -23.09 18.07 2.92
N GLY A 44 -24.00 18.16 3.90
CA GLY A 44 -25.24 17.39 3.93
C GLY A 44 -25.06 15.87 4.10
N ASP A 45 -23.90 15.40 4.55
CA ASP A 45 -23.55 13.98 4.70
C ASP A 45 -23.65 13.16 3.42
N VAL A 46 -23.60 13.83 2.26
CA VAL A 46 -23.83 13.23 0.94
C VAL A 46 -22.68 12.28 0.58
N GLN A 47 -21.44 12.67 0.83
CA GLN A 47 -20.24 11.94 0.45
C GLN A 47 -19.33 11.68 1.66
N LEU A 48 -18.84 10.44 1.77
CA LEU A 48 -17.86 10.04 2.77
C LEU A 48 -16.43 10.18 2.22
N TYR A 49 -15.55 10.70 3.05
CA TYR A 49 -14.12 10.79 2.80
C TYR A 49 -13.32 10.18 3.95
N GLU A 50 -12.24 9.49 3.61
CA GLU A 50 -11.23 9.07 4.58
C GLU A 50 -10.15 10.14 4.74
N VAL A 51 -9.56 10.24 5.93
CA VAL A 51 -8.45 11.14 6.21
C VAL A 51 -7.20 10.29 6.44
N LYS A 52 -6.21 10.43 5.55
CA LYS A 52 -4.91 9.74 5.64
C LYS A 52 -3.82 10.76 5.93
N ALA A 53 -2.91 10.44 6.85
CA ALA A 53 -1.75 11.28 7.12
C ALA A 53 -0.51 10.67 6.45
N PHE A 54 0.18 11.47 5.65
CA PHE A 54 1.57 11.22 5.29
C PHE A 54 2.46 11.84 6.36
N GLU A 55 3.28 11.00 6.99
CA GLU A 55 4.18 11.39 8.07
C GLU A 55 5.58 10.85 7.76
N GLU A 56 6.57 11.73 7.83
CA GLU A 56 7.97 11.40 7.66
C GLU A 56 8.79 12.17 8.70
N ASP A 57 9.84 11.53 9.22
CA ASP A 57 10.66 12.12 10.29
C ASP A 57 11.39 13.38 9.81
N PHE A 58 11.60 14.33 10.73
CA PHE A 58 12.36 15.56 10.50
C PHE A 58 11.79 16.52 9.43
N HIS A 59 10.47 16.53 9.25
CA HIS A 59 9.78 17.47 8.35
C HIS A 59 9.02 18.57 9.11
N SER A 60 8.90 19.75 8.48
CA SER A 60 8.12 20.90 8.98
C SER A 60 7.60 21.73 7.81
N TRP A 61 6.51 22.47 8.02
CA TRP A 61 5.93 23.34 7.00
C TRP A 61 6.22 24.81 7.28
N PHE A 62 6.55 25.56 6.23
CA PHE A 62 6.56 27.02 6.28
C PHE A 62 5.25 27.51 5.64
N VAL A 63 4.36 28.06 6.47
CA VAL A 63 3.04 28.55 6.05
C VAL A 63 2.98 30.06 6.27
N GLY A 64 3.07 30.82 5.17
CA GLY A 64 3.17 32.28 5.22
C GLY A 64 4.42 32.73 5.99
N GLN A 65 4.23 33.41 7.13
CA GLN A 65 5.29 33.87 8.03
C GLN A 65 5.44 32.99 9.28
N THR A 66 4.81 31.81 9.31
CA THR A 66 4.83 30.90 10.45
C THR A 66 5.49 29.58 10.10
N VAL A 67 6.16 28.98 11.09
CA VAL A 67 6.75 27.64 10.98
C VAL A 67 5.88 26.68 11.77
N GLN A 68 5.27 25.74 11.06
CA GLN A 68 4.52 24.64 11.64
C GLN A 68 5.46 23.46 11.85
N ARG A 69 5.69 23.12 13.12
CA ARG A 69 6.57 21.99 13.50
C ARG A 69 6.02 20.65 13.01
N ASP A 70 4.69 20.49 12.98
CA ASP A 70 4.07 19.28 12.45
C ASP A 70 4.24 19.24 10.93
N GLY A 71 5.09 18.35 10.45
CA GLY A 71 5.37 18.14 9.03
C GLY A 71 4.36 17.23 8.32
N ARG A 72 3.31 16.76 9.01
CA ARG A 72 2.33 15.85 8.42
C ARG A 72 1.55 16.51 7.28
N LEU A 73 1.26 15.72 6.24
CA LEU A 73 0.39 16.12 5.14
C LEU A 73 -0.87 15.26 5.17
N LEU A 74 -2.03 15.88 5.37
CA LEU A 74 -3.30 15.17 5.40
C LEU A 74 -3.89 15.06 3.99
N PHE A 75 -4.30 13.87 3.59
CA PHE A 75 -5.03 13.60 2.36
C PHE A 75 -6.47 13.26 2.70
N ILE A 76 -7.40 13.96 2.04
CA ILE A 76 -8.83 13.70 2.13
C ILE A 76 -9.25 13.05 0.81
N THR A 77 -9.53 11.74 0.86
CA THR A 77 -9.86 10.96 -0.34
C THR A 77 -11.27 10.38 -0.24
N PRO A 78 -12.05 10.36 -1.34
CA PRO A 78 -13.38 9.75 -1.34
C PRO A 78 -13.30 8.28 -0.96
N MET A 79 -14.18 7.86 -0.06
CA MET A 79 -14.22 6.50 0.47
C MET A 79 -15.60 5.88 0.22
N ASP A 80 -15.64 4.58 -0.08
CA ASP A 80 -16.91 3.86 -0.23
C ASP A 80 -17.49 3.53 1.17
N PRO A 81 -18.68 4.05 1.52
CA PRO A 81 -19.28 3.84 2.85
C PRO A 81 -19.58 2.37 3.13
N LEU A 82 -19.70 1.51 2.11
CA LEU A 82 -19.92 0.08 2.30
C LEU A 82 -18.84 -0.59 3.14
N TYR A 83 -17.58 -0.15 3.04
CA TYR A 83 -16.51 -0.71 3.87
C TYR A 83 -16.74 -0.43 5.36
N LEU A 84 -17.27 0.75 5.72
CA LEU A 84 -17.60 1.09 7.10
C LEU A 84 -18.86 0.38 7.60
N MET A 85 -19.82 0.08 6.73
CA MET A 85 -21.04 -0.66 7.08
C MET A 85 -20.80 -2.17 7.24
N LEU A 86 -19.79 -2.71 6.56
CA LEU A 86 -19.48 -4.15 6.51
C LEU A 86 -19.27 -4.80 7.91
N PRO A 87 -18.51 -4.21 8.85
CA PRO A 87 -18.33 -4.77 10.19
C PRO A 87 -19.66 -4.85 10.97
N TYR A 88 -20.52 -3.84 10.85
CA TYR A 88 -21.84 -3.82 11.51
C TYR A 88 -22.76 -4.91 10.95
N LEU A 89 -22.81 -5.03 9.62
CA LEU A 89 -23.55 -6.10 8.94
C LEU A 89 -23.04 -7.48 9.33
N ASN A 90 -21.72 -7.67 9.42
CA ASN A 90 -21.13 -8.94 9.81
C ASN A 90 -21.45 -9.28 11.29
N LYS A 91 -21.45 -8.29 12.18
CA LYS A 91 -21.89 -8.45 13.58
C LYS A 91 -23.37 -8.87 13.65
N ALA A 92 -24.26 -8.18 12.96
CA ALA A 92 -25.68 -8.52 12.86
C ALA A 92 -25.91 -9.89 12.17
N GLY A 93 -25.10 -10.23 11.18
CA GLY A 93 -25.16 -11.49 10.44
C GLY A 93 -24.95 -12.73 11.33
N LYS A 94 -24.20 -12.61 12.43
CA LYS A 94 -24.04 -13.68 13.42
C LYS A 94 -25.35 -14.04 14.11
N GLU A 95 -26.28 -13.09 14.22
CA GLU A 95 -27.62 -13.35 14.77
C GLU A 95 -28.55 -14.03 13.75
N GLY A 96 -28.21 -13.97 12.46
CA GLY A 96 -28.94 -14.63 11.38
C GLY A 96 -30.32 -14.04 11.07
N LYS A 97 -30.67 -12.90 11.65
CA LYS A 97 -31.98 -12.24 11.51
C LYS A 97 -31.96 -11.16 10.43
N PHE A 98 -33.15 -10.85 9.93
CA PHE A 98 -33.40 -9.69 9.08
C PHE A 98 -33.70 -8.49 9.98
N GLN A 99 -32.92 -7.42 9.86
CA GLN A 99 -33.02 -6.20 10.69
C GLN A 99 -33.07 -4.95 9.80
N PRO A 100 -33.75 -3.88 10.24
CA PRO A 100 -33.71 -2.60 9.54
C PRO A 100 -32.29 -2.00 9.61
N VAL A 101 -31.88 -1.27 8.57
CA VAL A 101 -30.51 -0.72 8.48
C VAL A 101 -30.18 0.20 9.65
N ASP A 102 -31.16 0.99 10.10
CA ASP A 102 -31.02 1.91 11.22
C ASP A 102 -30.63 1.19 12.51
N GLN A 103 -31.11 -0.05 12.71
CA GLN A 103 -30.77 -0.87 13.87
C GLN A 103 -29.41 -1.55 13.71
N ILE A 104 -29.02 -1.89 12.47
CA ILE A 104 -27.73 -2.54 12.19
C ILE A 104 -26.58 -1.55 12.37
N VAL A 105 -26.71 -0.32 11.86
CA VAL A 105 -25.67 0.71 11.90
C VAL A 105 -25.84 1.60 13.13
N MET A 106 -25.90 0.97 14.31
CA MET A 106 -25.86 1.67 15.59
C MET A 106 -24.59 1.32 16.36
N ASP A 107 -23.99 2.35 16.93
CA ASP A 107 -22.83 2.23 17.80
C ASP A 107 -22.91 3.28 18.92
N GLU A 108 -22.95 2.81 20.17
CA GLU A 108 -23.01 3.70 21.33
C GLU A 108 -21.70 4.48 21.53
N GLU A 109 -20.56 3.91 21.14
CA GLU A 109 -19.25 4.54 21.25
C GLU A 109 -19.01 5.54 20.11
N PHE A 110 -19.59 5.28 18.94
CA PHE A 110 -19.46 6.11 17.73
C PHE A 110 -20.83 6.53 17.17
N PRO A 111 -21.57 7.43 17.83
CA PRO A 111 -22.93 7.80 17.42
C PRO A 111 -23.03 8.42 16.03
N ALA A 112 -21.91 8.95 15.51
CA ALA A 112 -21.81 9.49 14.15
C ALA A 112 -21.99 8.42 13.05
N CYS A 113 -22.00 7.12 13.38
CA CYS A 113 -22.25 6.05 12.41
C CYS A 113 -23.63 6.15 11.76
N SER A 114 -24.62 6.69 12.46
CA SER A 114 -25.98 6.93 11.95
C SER A 114 -25.99 7.82 10.71
N ARG A 115 -25.07 8.79 10.63
CA ARG A 115 -24.92 9.71 9.50
C ARG A 115 -24.44 9.00 8.21
N LEU A 116 -23.85 7.81 8.32
CA LEU A 116 -23.45 7.01 7.14
C LEU A 116 -24.67 6.59 6.29
N LEU A 117 -25.85 6.49 6.91
CA LEU A 117 -27.09 6.14 6.23
C LEU A 117 -27.58 7.28 5.31
N SER A 118 -27.23 8.52 5.64
CA SER A 118 -27.54 9.70 4.85
C SER A 118 -26.67 9.84 3.59
N CYS A 119 -25.56 9.11 3.50
CA CYS A 119 -24.67 9.17 2.34
C CYS A 119 -25.38 8.71 1.06
N THR A 120 -25.21 9.48 -0.02
CA THR A 120 -25.72 9.10 -1.33
C THR A 120 -25.22 7.73 -1.73
N HIS A 121 -26.12 6.94 -2.31
CA HIS A 121 -25.88 5.57 -2.74
C HIS A 121 -25.51 4.57 -1.63
N SER A 122 -25.47 4.93 -0.35
CA SER A 122 -25.17 3.96 0.74
C SER A 122 -26.23 2.85 0.78
N LEU A 123 -27.50 3.24 0.90
CA LEU A 123 -28.65 2.35 0.91
C LEU A 123 -28.82 1.65 -0.44
N ALA A 124 -28.68 2.40 -1.54
CA ALA A 124 -28.80 1.83 -2.88
C ALA A 124 -27.68 0.83 -3.19
N SER A 125 -26.52 0.91 -2.55
CA SER A 125 -25.41 -0.03 -2.77
C SER A 125 -25.43 -1.20 -1.78
N LEU A 126 -26.28 -1.16 -0.76
CA LEU A 126 -26.37 -2.16 0.30
C LEU A 126 -26.73 -3.56 -0.23
N HIS A 127 -27.54 -3.63 -1.30
CA HIS A 127 -27.89 -4.88 -1.98
C HIS A 127 -26.69 -5.68 -2.52
N HIS A 128 -25.50 -5.07 -2.65
CA HIS A 128 -24.27 -5.75 -3.05
C HIS A 128 -23.64 -6.58 -1.94
N ILE A 129 -23.98 -6.32 -0.68
CA ILE A 129 -23.37 -6.95 0.51
C ILE A 129 -24.44 -7.69 1.33
N ALA A 130 -25.67 -7.16 1.33
CA ALA A 130 -26.79 -7.72 2.06
C ALA A 130 -27.89 -8.27 1.12
N GLU A 131 -28.63 -9.24 1.63
CA GLU A 131 -29.93 -9.62 1.12
C GLU A 131 -30.99 -8.68 1.67
N GLU A 132 -31.86 -8.19 0.79
CA GLU A 132 -32.93 -7.28 1.14
C GLU A 132 -34.25 -8.03 1.08
N LYS A 133 -35.07 -7.84 2.09
CA LYS A 133 -36.43 -8.34 2.14
C LYS A 133 -37.36 -7.20 2.50
N GLU A 134 -38.34 -6.97 1.64
CA GLU A 134 -39.35 -5.94 1.85
C GLU A 134 -40.59 -6.57 2.48
N VAL A 135 -41.05 -6.01 3.59
CA VAL A 135 -42.29 -6.41 4.25
C VAL A 135 -43.09 -5.14 4.52
N GLY A 136 -44.14 -4.91 3.73
CA GLY A 136 -44.89 -3.65 3.75
C GLY A 136 -44.06 -2.51 3.15
N SER A 137 -43.92 -1.40 3.89
CA SER A 137 -43.09 -0.24 3.51
C SER A 137 -41.68 -0.26 4.13
N LEU A 138 -41.34 -1.30 4.89
CA LEU A 138 -40.07 -1.42 5.59
C LEU A 138 -39.15 -2.43 4.89
N LYS A 139 -37.90 -2.04 4.72
CA LYS A 139 -36.84 -2.90 4.17
C LYS A 139 -35.99 -3.46 5.29
N PHE A 140 -35.81 -4.77 5.26
CA PHE A 140 -34.97 -5.49 6.20
C PHE A 140 -33.78 -6.07 5.45
N HIS A 141 -32.62 -6.02 6.09
CA HIS A 141 -31.36 -6.43 5.51
C HIS A 141 -30.75 -7.57 6.33
N ARG A 142 -30.12 -8.50 5.63
CA ARG A 142 -29.35 -9.59 6.21
C ARG A 142 -28.01 -9.71 5.49
N TYR A 143 -26.92 -9.83 6.25
CA TYR A 143 -25.59 -10.03 5.66
C TYR A 143 -25.52 -11.31 4.82
N SER A 144 -24.97 -11.20 3.61
CA SER A 144 -24.78 -12.33 2.69
C SER A 144 -23.31 -12.41 2.24
N GLN A 145 -22.64 -13.49 2.63
CA GLN A 145 -21.22 -13.67 2.33
C GLN A 145 -20.94 -13.81 0.83
N GLU A 146 -21.80 -14.51 0.08
CA GLU A 146 -21.63 -14.73 -1.36
C GLU A 146 -21.68 -13.42 -2.16
N LYS A 147 -22.65 -12.56 -1.84
CA LYS A 147 -22.77 -11.23 -2.43
C LYS A 147 -21.55 -10.36 -2.10
N THR A 148 -21.14 -10.37 -0.83
CA THR A 148 -19.95 -9.66 -0.36
C THR A 148 -18.69 -10.09 -1.12
N MET A 149 -18.49 -11.39 -1.33
CA MET A 149 -17.34 -11.90 -2.11
C MET A 149 -17.40 -11.46 -3.58
N SER A 150 -18.59 -11.48 -4.18
CA SER A 150 -18.81 -11.00 -5.56
C SER A 150 -18.53 -9.50 -5.70
N TRP A 151 -18.94 -8.70 -4.71
CA TRP A 151 -18.65 -7.26 -4.64
C TRP A 151 -17.15 -6.99 -4.47
N LEU A 152 -16.49 -7.68 -3.52
CA LEU A 152 -15.05 -7.56 -3.29
C LEU A 152 -14.23 -7.96 -4.53
N LYS A 153 -14.62 -9.03 -5.24
CA LYS A 153 -13.99 -9.42 -6.51
C LYS A 153 -14.03 -8.28 -7.53
N LYS A 154 -15.19 -7.65 -7.73
CA LYS A 154 -15.33 -6.48 -8.62
C LYS A 154 -14.47 -5.30 -8.16
N LYS A 155 -14.32 -5.09 -6.85
CA LYS A 155 -13.42 -4.06 -6.30
C LYS A 155 -11.95 -4.36 -6.61
N VAL A 156 -11.51 -5.61 -6.44
CA VAL A 156 -10.15 -6.05 -6.82
C VAL A 156 -9.90 -5.79 -8.30
N GLU A 157 -10.80 -6.22 -9.18
CA GLU A 157 -10.68 -5.99 -10.63
C GLU A 157 -10.59 -4.50 -10.98
N ARG A 158 -11.45 -3.66 -10.38
CA ARG A 158 -11.40 -2.20 -10.57
C ARG A 158 -10.07 -1.61 -10.11
N THR A 159 -9.53 -2.06 -8.97
CA THR A 159 -8.23 -1.60 -8.49
C THR A 159 -7.09 -2.03 -9.43
N VAL A 160 -7.12 -3.25 -9.97
CA VAL A 160 -6.13 -3.70 -10.97
C VAL A 160 -6.16 -2.81 -12.22
N VAL A 161 -7.35 -2.49 -12.73
CA VAL A 161 -7.50 -1.57 -13.87
C VAL A 161 -6.92 -0.18 -13.55
N ALA A 162 -7.18 0.34 -12.34
CA ALA A 162 -6.64 1.62 -11.90
C ALA A 162 -5.11 1.60 -11.73
N LEU A 163 -4.55 0.53 -11.18
CA LEU A 163 -3.10 0.34 -11.03
C LEU A 163 -2.40 0.33 -12.39
N ARG A 164 -2.97 -0.38 -13.37
CA ARG A 164 -2.48 -0.39 -14.76
C ARG A 164 -2.56 0.99 -15.39
N LYS A 165 -3.69 1.69 -15.26
CA LYS A 165 -3.86 3.05 -15.81
C LYS A 165 -2.86 4.05 -15.22
N LYS A 166 -2.55 3.94 -13.93
CA LYS A 166 -1.57 4.80 -13.25
C LYS A 166 -0.12 4.33 -13.42
N ASN A 167 0.14 3.25 -14.16
CA ASN A 167 1.45 2.65 -14.39
C ASN A 167 2.23 2.36 -13.08
N ILE A 168 1.52 1.91 -12.04
CA ILE A 168 2.13 1.59 -10.75
C ILE A 168 2.89 0.26 -10.85
N SER A 169 4.12 0.24 -10.35
CA SER A 169 4.98 -0.93 -10.39
C SER A 169 4.69 -1.86 -9.22
N VAL A 170 4.10 -3.03 -9.50
CA VAL A 170 3.62 -4.00 -8.48
C VAL A 170 4.55 -5.20 -8.26
N GLY A 171 5.69 -5.25 -8.95
CA GLY A 171 6.60 -6.39 -8.93
C GLY A 171 7.48 -6.42 -7.68
N GLU A 172 8.05 -7.59 -7.38
CA GLU A 172 8.92 -7.85 -6.22
C GLU A 172 10.22 -7.01 -6.22
N GLY A 173 10.61 -6.45 -7.38
CA GLY A 173 11.78 -5.59 -7.51
C GLY A 173 11.50 -4.13 -7.16
N VAL A 174 12.35 -3.53 -6.33
CA VAL A 174 12.36 -2.08 -6.06
C VAL A 174 12.71 -1.34 -7.35
N LYS A 175 11.83 -0.44 -7.79
CA LYS A 175 12.13 0.54 -8.83
C LYS A 175 12.30 1.89 -8.16
N SER A 176 13.49 2.48 -8.27
CA SER A 176 13.68 3.89 -8.00
C SER A 176 13.50 4.67 -9.30
N THR A 177 13.14 5.94 -9.20
CA THR A 177 13.10 6.87 -10.35
C THR A 177 14.44 6.93 -11.09
N THR A 178 15.55 6.67 -10.38
CA THR A 178 16.92 6.68 -10.89
C THR A 178 17.40 5.32 -11.45
N TYR A 179 16.77 4.19 -11.07
CA TYR A 179 17.21 2.86 -11.50
C TYR A 179 16.01 1.96 -11.83
N VAL A 180 15.70 1.87 -13.12
CA VAL A 180 14.71 0.93 -13.64
C VAL A 180 15.45 -0.34 -14.08
N ARG A 181 15.34 -1.41 -13.28
CA ARG A 181 15.68 -2.76 -13.78
C ARG A 181 14.70 -3.09 -14.90
N VAL A 182 15.22 -3.12 -16.12
CA VAL A 182 14.48 -3.47 -17.33
C VAL A 182 14.23 -4.97 -17.33
N LYS A 183 12.96 -5.35 -17.51
CA LYS A 183 12.38 -6.71 -17.63
C LYS A 183 12.14 -7.48 -16.33
N SER A 184 10.98 -7.21 -15.73
CA SER A 184 10.10 -8.28 -15.25
C SER A 184 8.80 -8.13 -16.02
N GLU A 185 8.43 -9.13 -16.83
CA GLU A 185 7.08 -9.23 -17.38
C GLU A 185 6.13 -9.35 -16.18
N TYR A 186 5.41 -8.27 -15.89
CA TYR A 186 4.46 -8.27 -14.79
C TYR A 186 3.41 -9.33 -15.04
N GLN A 187 3.34 -10.32 -14.14
CA GLN A 187 2.28 -11.29 -14.21
C GLN A 187 0.99 -10.62 -13.71
N GLU A 188 -0.14 -10.98 -14.32
CA GLU A 188 -1.46 -10.49 -13.89
C GLU A 188 -1.72 -10.82 -12.41
N GLU A 189 -1.15 -11.92 -11.95
CA GLU A 189 -1.14 -12.40 -10.57
C GLU A 189 -0.51 -11.40 -9.59
N ASP A 190 0.56 -10.69 -9.98
CA ASP A 190 1.21 -9.70 -9.12
C ASP A 190 0.29 -8.51 -8.87
N TYR A 191 -0.41 -8.04 -9.91
CA TYR A 191 -1.41 -6.98 -9.77
C TYR A 191 -2.58 -7.42 -8.89
N LEU A 192 -3.04 -8.67 -9.05
CA LEU A 192 -4.12 -9.22 -8.22
C LEU A 192 -3.70 -9.32 -6.75
N ARG A 193 -2.47 -9.78 -6.49
CA ARG A 193 -1.91 -9.87 -5.13
C ARG A 193 -1.76 -8.48 -4.50
N TYR A 194 -1.25 -7.50 -5.25
CA TYR A 194 -1.11 -6.14 -4.77
C TYR A 194 -2.47 -5.48 -4.50
N ALA A 195 -3.43 -5.65 -5.40
CA ALA A 195 -4.81 -5.19 -5.24
C ALA A 195 -5.51 -5.83 -4.03
N HIS A 196 -5.33 -7.14 -3.82
CA HIS A 196 -5.81 -7.83 -2.62
C HIS A 196 -5.20 -7.23 -1.35
N GLY A 197 -3.89 -6.94 -1.35
CA GLY A 197 -3.21 -6.27 -0.24
C GLY A 197 -3.83 -4.91 0.09
N LEU A 198 -4.04 -4.07 -0.91
CA LEU A 198 -4.69 -2.75 -0.72
C LEU A 198 -6.10 -2.87 -0.14
N ILE A 199 -6.90 -3.81 -0.64
CA ILE A 199 -8.28 -4.00 -0.16
C ILE A 199 -8.29 -4.61 1.25
N SER A 200 -7.29 -5.41 1.60
CA SER A 200 -7.18 -6.05 2.91
C SER A 200 -7.06 -5.05 4.07
N GLU A 201 -6.57 -3.83 3.82
CA GLU A 201 -6.51 -2.76 4.82
C GLU A 201 -7.90 -2.20 5.19
N TYR A 202 -8.91 -2.43 4.36
CA TYR A 202 -10.27 -1.91 4.53
C TYR A 202 -11.29 -2.97 4.96
N ILE A 203 -10.87 -4.23 5.14
CA ILE A 203 -11.75 -5.33 5.53
C ILE A 203 -11.15 -6.10 6.71
N SER A 204 -11.96 -6.89 7.41
CA SER A 204 -11.47 -7.75 8.47
C SER A 204 -10.55 -8.87 7.92
N GLU A 205 -9.66 -9.38 8.77
CA GLU A 205 -8.73 -10.45 8.38
C GLU A 205 -9.46 -11.71 7.86
N ASP A 206 -10.61 -12.05 8.44
CA ASP A 206 -11.39 -13.22 8.04
C ASP A 206 -11.93 -13.09 6.62
N LEU A 207 -12.42 -11.89 6.26
CA LEU A 207 -12.87 -11.58 4.91
C LEU A 207 -11.70 -11.52 3.94
N SER A 208 -10.55 -11.01 4.35
CA SER A 208 -9.32 -11.00 3.54
C SER A 208 -8.88 -12.44 3.18
N LYS A 209 -8.89 -13.35 4.16
CA LYS A 209 -8.58 -14.78 3.96
C LYS A 209 -9.62 -15.45 3.06
N ALA A 210 -10.91 -15.15 3.24
CA ALA A 210 -11.98 -15.68 2.39
C ALA A 210 -11.87 -15.18 0.94
N LEU A 211 -11.58 -13.89 0.75
CA LEU A 211 -11.35 -13.28 -0.56
C LEU A 211 -10.15 -13.92 -1.27
N LEU A 212 -9.06 -14.15 -0.54
CA LEU A 212 -7.87 -14.81 -1.11
C LEU A 212 -8.19 -16.22 -1.61
N LYS A 213 -8.92 -17.03 -0.81
CA LYS A 213 -9.38 -18.36 -1.23
C LYS A 213 -10.30 -18.29 -2.45
N HIS A 214 -11.20 -17.31 -2.50
CA HIS A 214 -12.12 -17.13 -3.61
C HIS A 214 -11.39 -16.68 -4.89
N LEU A 215 -10.38 -15.81 -4.78
CA LEU A 215 -9.52 -15.42 -5.90
C LEU A 215 -8.65 -16.59 -6.39
N GLN A 216 -8.09 -17.39 -5.48
CA GLN A 216 -7.34 -18.61 -5.83
C GLN A 216 -8.22 -19.61 -6.56
N TYR A 217 -9.46 -19.85 -6.09
CA TYR A 217 -10.40 -20.78 -6.72
C TYR A 217 -10.69 -20.40 -8.19
N VAL A 218 -10.88 -19.11 -8.47
CA VAL A 218 -11.10 -18.58 -9.83
C VAL A 218 -9.84 -18.73 -10.71
N GLN A 219 -8.65 -18.75 -10.11
CA GLN A 219 -7.36 -18.87 -10.80
C GLN A 219 -6.83 -20.31 -10.87
N THR A 220 -7.47 -21.29 -10.21
CA THR A 220 -7.05 -22.72 -10.23
C THR A 220 -7.34 -23.45 -11.55
N SER A 221 -7.25 -22.77 -12.69
CA SER A 221 -6.88 -23.43 -13.94
C SER A 221 -5.37 -23.44 -14.19
N ASN A 222 -4.51 -22.79 -13.39
CA ASN A 222 -3.05 -22.95 -13.50
C ASN A 222 -2.30 -22.80 -12.15
N THR A 223 -1.70 -23.91 -11.71
CA THR A 223 -0.59 -24.13 -10.77
C THR A 223 -0.05 -22.97 -9.90
N LEU A 224 -0.41 -22.85 -8.61
CA LEU A 224 0.42 -22.11 -7.63
C LEU A 224 0.22 -22.56 -6.16
N THR A 225 0.89 -23.66 -5.78
CA THR A 225 1.04 -24.04 -4.35
C THR A 225 2.33 -23.46 -3.72
N ALA A 226 3.18 -22.74 -4.48
CA ALA A 226 4.55 -22.46 -4.04
C ALA A 226 4.81 -21.09 -3.39
N CYS A 227 3.92 -20.09 -3.49
CA CYS A 227 4.24 -18.73 -3.01
C CYS A 227 3.66 -18.33 -1.63
N PHE A 228 2.88 -19.18 -0.96
CA PHE A 228 2.16 -18.78 0.26
C PHE A 228 2.95 -18.90 1.58
N PHE A 229 4.24 -19.25 1.56
CA PHE A 229 5.04 -19.41 2.79
C PHE A 229 5.77 -18.16 3.30
N PHE A 230 5.71 -17.01 2.62
CA PHE A 230 6.38 -15.77 3.09
C PHE A 230 5.46 -14.75 3.77
N ILE A 231 4.44 -15.22 4.50
CA ILE A 231 3.75 -14.46 5.56
C ILE A 231 4.26 -14.92 6.95
N GLY A 232 5.48 -15.46 7.00
CA GLY A 232 6.21 -15.74 8.22
C GLY A 232 7.12 -14.58 8.57
N LYS A 233 6.81 -13.89 9.68
CA LYS A 233 7.64 -12.90 10.40
C LYS A 233 9.06 -12.73 9.83
N ARG A 234 9.34 -11.59 9.19
CA ARG A 234 10.72 -11.11 9.08
C ARG A 234 11.29 -11.13 10.49
N LYS A 235 12.31 -11.96 10.74
CA LYS A 235 13.17 -11.81 11.91
C LYS A 235 13.87 -10.46 11.73
N LEU A 236 13.29 -9.41 12.30
CA LEU A 236 14.05 -8.23 12.72
C LEU A 236 15.09 -8.75 13.71
N SER A 237 16.30 -8.98 13.22
CA SER A 237 17.43 -9.22 14.11
C SER A 237 17.81 -7.88 14.72
N ASP A 238 17.69 -7.78 16.04
CA ASP A 238 18.06 -6.64 16.88
C ASP A 238 19.59 -6.44 17.02
N LYS A 239 20.35 -6.89 16.02
CA LYS A 239 21.80 -6.73 15.96
C LYS A 239 22.09 -5.53 15.06
N PRO A 240 22.97 -4.59 15.48
CA PRO A 240 23.43 -3.53 14.59
C PRO A 240 23.94 -4.18 13.31
N VAL A 241 23.40 -3.75 12.17
CA VAL A 241 24.05 -4.02 10.89
C VAL A 241 25.31 -3.17 10.90
N GLU A 242 26.43 -3.77 11.30
CA GLU A 242 27.73 -3.15 11.07
C GLU A 242 27.90 -3.02 9.56
N ALA A 243 28.08 -1.78 9.10
CA ALA A 243 28.54 -1.51 7.76
C ALA A 243 29.89 -2.22 7.59
N GLY A 244 29.93 -3.27 6.77
CA GLY A 244 31.14 -4.07 6.56
C GLY A 244 32.31 -3.27 5.98
N ASP A 245 32.04 -2.08 5.45
CA ASP A 245 33.05 -1.18 4.91
C ASP A 245 32.83 0.23 5.48
N ASP A 246 33.79 0.68 6.30
CA ASP A 246 33.88 2.04 6.81
C ASP A 246 34.38 2.97 5.69
N TYR A 247 33.45 3.71 5.06
CA TYR A 247 33.72 4.62 3.96
C TYR A 247 34.38 5.95 4.39
N THR A 248 34.70 6.14 5.66
CA THR A 248 35.33 7.39 6.16
C THR A 248 36.84 7.46 5.89
N LYS A 249 37.46 6.40 5.33
CA LYS A 249 38.91 6.30 5.13
C LYS A 249 39.42 6.70 3.75
N PHE A 250 38.75 7.61 3.05
CA PHE A 250 39.20 8.06 1.72
C PHE A 250 40.43 9.01 1.75
N ASN A 251 40.99 9.31 2.93
CA ASN A 251 42.13 10.25 3.09
C ASN A 251 43.35 9.67 3.84
N SER A 252 43.50 8.34 3.97
CA SER A 252 44.75 7.77 4.50
C SER A 252 45.70 7.35 3.38
N VAL A 253 46.90 7.94 3.37
CA VAL A 253 47.98 7.79 2.37
C VAL A 253 48.67 6.43 2.30
N ASP A 254 48.03 5.35 2.76
CA ASP A 254 48.69 4.04 2.88
C ASP A 254 48.05 2.99 1.95
N PHE A 255 48.54 2.94 0.70
CA PHE A 255 48.25 1.86 -0.24
C PHE A 255 49.12 0.64 0.09
N SER A 256 48.81 -0.09 1.16
CA SER A 256 49.45 -1.39 1.37
C SER A 256 48.50 -2.48 1.89
N ARG A 257 48.40 -3.52 1.06
CA ARG A 257 47.97 -4.91 1.35
C ARG A 257 46.46 -5.18 1.46
N LYS A 258 45.84 -5.46 0.30
CA LYS A 258 44.67 -6.36 0.25
C LYS A 258 45.12 -7.80 0.58
N PRO A 259 44.42 -8.56 1.43
CA PRO A 259 44.73 -9.97 1.64
C PRO A 259 44.48 -10.78 0.37
N PRO A 260 45.25 -11.85 0.11
CA PRO A 260 45.19 -12.59 -1.15
C PRO A 260 43.83 -13.30 -1.29
N LYS A 261 43.08 -12.91 -2.33
CA LYS A 261 41.83 -13.56 -2.73
C LYS A 261 42.14 -15.00 -3.16
N LYS A 262 41.54 -15.99 -2.50
CA LYS A 262 41.71 -17.41 -2.86
C LYS A 262 41.26 -17.63 -4.30
N MET A 263 42.20 -17.97 -5.19
CA MET A 263 41.92 -18.20 -6.61
C MET A 263 41.05 -19.45 -6.82
N THR A 264 40.07 -19.36 -7.72
CA THR A 264 39.24 -20.49 -8.16
C THR A 264 40.03 -21.47 -9.03
N ALA A 265 39.58 -22.73 -9.14
CA ALA A 265 40.28 -23.79 -9.87
C ALA A 265 40.60 -23.42 -11.34
N ALA A 266 39.69 -22.70 -12.01
CA ALA A 266 39.88 -22.17 -13.36
C ALA A 266 40.98 -21.10 -13.45
N GLN A 267 41.18 -20.30 -12.39
CA GLN A 267 42.26 -19.31 -12.33
C GLN A 267 43.61 -19.98 -12.08
N LYS A 268 43.64 -21.11 -11.35
CA LYS A 268 44.86 -21.90 -11.15
C LYS A 268 45.31 -22.62 -12.42
N THR A 269 44.39 -23.07 -13.28
CA THR A 269 44.73 -23.65 -14.59
C THR A 269 45.23 -22.59 -15.57
N LEU A 270 44.62 -21.39 -15.60
CA LEU A 270 45.10 -20.28 -16.42
C LEU A 270 46.49 -19.77 -15.99
N ALA A 271 46.80 -19.84 -14.69
CA ALA A 271 48.09 -19.40 -14.16
C ALA A 271 49.27 -20.33 -14.51
N LYS A 272 49.00 -21.57 -14.97
CA LYS A 272 50.01 -22.53 -15.41
C LYS A 272 50.43 -22.36 -16.88
N ALA A 273 49.82 -21.43 -17.62
CA ALA A 273 50.26 -21.11 -18.97
C ALA A 273 51.66 -20.48 -18.92
N ASP A 274 52.58 -21.00 -19.74
CA ASP A 274 53.95 -20.49 -19.84
C ASP A 274 53.93 -19.09 -20.48
N LYS A 275 54.48 -18.10 -19.75
CA LYS A 275 54.48 -16.68 -20.16
C LYS A 275 55.87 -16.23 -20.63
N THR A 276 56.84 -17.15 -20.72
CA THR A 276 58.16 -16.81 -21.24
C THR A 276 58.06 -16.38 -22.71
N GLY A 277 58.40 -15.11 -22.99
CA GLY A 277 58.33 -14.51 -24.33
C GLY A 277 57.11 -13.63 -24.60
N MET A 278 56.07 -13.64 -23.76
CA MET A 278 54.93 -12.73 -23.89
C MET A 278 55.23 -11.37 -23.26
N LYS A 279 55.21 -10.30 -24.06
CA LYS A 279 55.33 -8.93 -23.57
C LYS A 279 54.07 -8.58 -22.75
N THR A 280 54.26 -7.99 -21.58
CA THR A 280 53.16 -7.46 -20.76
C THR A 280 52.38 -6.39 -21.52
N MET A 281 51.05 -6.38 -21.41
CA MET A 281 50.17 -5.41 -22.10
C MET A 281 50.59 -3.96 -21.88
N SER A 282 51.15 -3.63 -20.72
CA SER A 282 51.66 -2.30 -20.41
C SER A 282 52.78 -1.85 -21.36
N SER A 283 53.59 -2.77 -21.89
CA SER A 283 54.67 -2.43 -22.82
C SER A 283 54.19 -1.93 -24.19
N PHE A 284 52.92 -2.16 -24.57
CA PHE A 284 52.33 -1.65 -25.81
C PHE A 284 51.88 -0.19 -25.70
N PHE A 285 51.69 0.32 -24.48
CA PHE A 285 51.19 1.67 -24.22
C PHE A 285 52.25 2.61 -23.65
N SER A 286 53.49 2.13 -23.46
CA SER A 286 54.59 2.98 -23.00
C SER A 286 55.17 3.82 -24.16
N PRO A 287 55.43 5.13 -23.95
CA PRO A 287 56.07 5.98 -24.96
C PRO A 287 57.47 5.45 -25.32
N LYS A 288 57.83 5.44 -26.61
CA LYS A 288 59.19 5.08 -27.04
C LYS A 288 60.19 6.12 -26.51
N VAL A 289 61.11 5.69 -25.65
CA VAL A 289 62.22 6.53 -25.18
C VAL A 289 63.14 6.83 -26.37
N LYS A 290 63.34 8.12 -26.69
CA LYS A 290 64.35 8.56 -27.65
C LYS A 290 65.74 8.28 -27.07
N ALA A 291 66.53 7.47 -27.76
CA ALA A 291 67.93 7.28 -27.42
C ALA A 291 68.71 8.57 -27.74
N GLU A 292 69.29 9.20 -26.71
CA GLU A 292 70.35 10.19 -26.91
C GLU A 292 71.60 9.46 -27.43
N LYS A 293 72.04 9.84 -28.62
CA LYS A 293 73.33 9.40 -29.17
C LYS A 293 74.44 10.18 -28.44
N LYS A 294 75.40 9.43 -27.89
CA LYS A 294 76.76 9.94 -27.63
C LYS A 294 77.42 10.40 -28.92
#